data_AF-A0A7D5SZ50-F1
#
_entry.id   AF-A0A7D5SZ50-F1
#
_cell.length_a   1.000
_cell.length_b   1.000
_cell.length_c   1.000
_cell.angle_alpha   90.00
_cell.angle_beta   90.00
_cell.angle_gamma   90.00
#
_symmetry.space_group_name_H-M   'P 1'
#
loop_
_entity.id
_entity.type
_entity.pdbx_description
1 polymer ?
#
loop_
_entity_poly.entity_id
_entity_poly.type
_entity_poly.pdbx_seq_one_letter_code
_entity_poly.pdbx_strand_id
1 'polypeptide(L)'
;MAQNNLSERWEEYYSTAIQKGLKAALEDSSIEKSFDEIEDGHIKLDKLMYIAMAERGLHEEMQHSWHRYGGDLGTLVPSTHTVEPAPLDNLPATERPVSPSDQQSKDNIWDEQDYREFFKDVSIGALDSLEAILNTDKTTLLREFYTEYSGDIENWVDLYLINVRVQEVLHLYKDSESLNNFDQESYLDFVDTLEAFEAEMYSHQELSPTGLSEYDLSLSKDENPADLLSDFLELIDDIYFTISQRDMDQFRGDLSYQLSMVEEFYHDRAWNIVTKIISMNTMHGPNQEALLEGSISDFERLISGYSIRMERIESECRAIELLPKEQDNHNLREESVNSKSGHQLPTREEFRQALEGK
;
A
#
# COMPACT_ATOMS: atom_id res chain seq x y z
N MET A 1 34.54 -1.22 8.15
CA MET A 1 34.86 -2.41 7.32
C MET A 1 34.58 -3.73 8.05
N ALA A 2 35.14 -4.00 9.24
CA ALA A 2 34.89 -5.27 9.93
C ALA A 2 33.47 -5.37 10.57
N GLN A 3 32.88 -4.26 11.02
CA GLN A 3 31.52 -4.23 11.56
C GLN A 3 30.43 -4.44 10.48
N ASN A 4 30.52 -3.76 9.33
CA ASN A 4 29.56 -3.96 8.23
C ASN A 4 29.54 -5.43 7.76
N ASN A 5 30.71 -6.07 7.65
CA ASN A 5 30.81 -7.48 7.24
C ASN A 5 30.21 -8.45 8.29
N LEU A 6 30.16 -8.06 9.57
CA LEU A 6 29.52 -8.87 10.60
C LEU A 6 27.99 -8.68 10.58
N SER A 7 27.53 -7.44 10.35
CA SER A 7 26.10 -7.13 10.22
C SER A 7 25.47 -7.85 9.03
N GLU A 8 26.12 -7.79 7.86
CA GLU A 8 25.69 -8.49 6.63
C GLU A 8 25.57 -10.01 6.85
N ARG A 9 26.49 -10.60 7.63
CA ARG A 9 26.43 -12.04 7.94
C ARG A 9 25.29 -12.41 8.88
N TRP A 10 24.94 -11.53 9.83
CA TRP A 10 23.78 -11.75 10.71
C TRP A 10 22.48 -11.61 9.94
N GLU A 11 22.39 -10.62 9.06
CA GLU A 11 21.27 -10.43 8.16
C GLU A 11 21.06 -11.64 7.21
N GLU A 12 22.14 -12.15 6.61
CA GLU A 12 22.11 -13.37 5.78
C GLU A 12 21.67 -14.59 6.61
N TYR A 13 22.17 -14.72 7.85
CA TYR A 13 21.78 -15.79 8.75
C TYR A 13 20.28 -15.75 9.06
N TYR A 14 19.75 -14.61 9.50
CA TYR A 14 18.35 -14.49 9.89
C TYR A 14 17.42 -14.66 8.71
N SER A 15 17.67 -13.99 7.58
CA SER A 15 16.86 -14.14 6.37
C SER A 15 16.80 -15.60 5.89
N THR A 16 17.95 -16.31 5.89
CA THR A 16 18.02 -17.72 5.53
C THR A 16 17.29 -18.61 6.53
N ALA A 17 17.45 -18.37 7.83
CA ALA A 17 16.81 -19.16 8.88
C ALA A 17 15.29 -19.01 8.85
N ILE A 18 14.78 -17.78 8.68
CA ILE A 18 13.35 -17.49 8.53
C ILE A 18 12.80 -18.22 7.30
N GLN A 19 13.46 -18.08 6.14
CA GLN A 19 13.02 -18.73 4.90
C GLN A 19 12.93 -20.25 5.06
N LYS A 20 13.93 -20.89 5.67
CA LYS A 20 13.95 -22.34 5.88
C LYS A 20 12.89 -22.80 6.89
N GLY A 21 12.71 -22.04 7.96
CA GLY A 21 11.64 -22.28 8.93
C GLY A 21 10.27 -22.25 8.26
N LEU A 22 10.01 -21.25 7.40
CA LEU A 22 8.76 -21.14 6.64
C LEU A 22 8.55 -22.33 5.70
N LYS A 23 9.58 -22.74 4.94
CA LYS A 23 9.49 -23.93 4.06
C LYS A 23 9.11 -25.20 4.82
N ALA A 24 9.70 -25.39 5.99
CA ALA A 24 9.40 -26.56 6.82
C ALA A 24 8.01 -26.46 7.48
N ALA A 25 7.55 -25.26 7.82
CA ALA A 25 6.21 -25.05 8.36
C ALA A 25 5.10 -25.28 7.31
N LEU A 26 5.34 -24.89 6.05
CA LEU A 26 4.45 -25.19 4.92
C LEU A 26 4.29 -26.71 4.72
N GLU A 27 5.41 -27.44 4.72
CA GLU A 27 5.43 -28.90 4.63
C GLU A 27 4.65 -29.55 5.80
N ASP A 28 4.92 -29.12 7.04
CA ASP A 28 4.23 -29.63 8.23
C ASP A 28 2.72 -29.36 8.20
N SER A 29 2.32 -28.23 7.64
CA SER A 29 0.92 -27.83 7.49
C SER A 29 0.25 -28.48 6.27
N SER A 30 0.96 -29.34 5.53
CA SER A 30 0.47 -29.98 4.30
C SER A 30 0.03 -28.98 3.22
N ILE A 31 0.65 -27.80 3.19
CA ILE A 31 0.42 -26.76 2.18
C ILE A 31 1.40 -27.04 1.05
N GLU A 32 0.91 -27.61 -0.06
CA GLU A 32 1.77 -28.04 -1.18
C GLU A 32 2.07 -26.91 -2.19
N LYS A 33 1.33 -25.80 -2.12
CA LYS A 33 1.43 -24.70 -3.09
C LYS A 33 2.67 -23.85 -2.82
N SER A 34 3.33 -23.45 -3.90
CA SER A 34 4.35 -22.39 -3.84
C SER A 34 3.69 -21.01 -3.84
N PHE A 35 4.43 -19.99 -3.38
CA PHE A 35 3.89 -18.63 -3.29
C PHE A 35 3.56 -18.00 -4.66
N ASP A 36 4.13 -18.48 -5.77
CA ASP A 36 3.75 -18.03 -7.12
C ASP A 36 2.40 -18.61 -7.60
N GLU A 37 1.91 -19.67 -6.98
CA GLU A 37 0.58 -20.23 -7.22
C GLU A 37 -0.50 -19.59 -6.32
N ILE A 38 -0.08 -18.81 -5.32
CA ILE A 38 -0.95 -18.14 -4.36
C ILE A 38 -1.22 -16.72 -4.85
N GLU A 39 -2.49 -16.33 -4.85
CA GLU A 39 -2.90 -14.95 -5.12
C GLU A 39 -2.24 -13.99 -4.14
N ASP A 40 -1.60 -12.95 -4.69
CA ASP A 40 -0.77 -11.99 -3.94
C ASP A 40 0.35 -12.64 -3.11
N GLY A 41 0.84 -13.81 -3.53
CA GLY A 41 1.81 -14.58 -2.76
C GLY A 41 3.12 -13.86 -2.49
N HIS A 42 3.56 -12.93 -3.36
CA HIS A 42 4.72 -12.09 -3.07
C HIS A 42 4.49 -11.18 -1.85
N ILE A 43 3.29 -10.59 -1.71
CA ILE A 43 2.91 -9.77 -0.56
C ILE A 43 2.83 -10.64 0.68
N LYS A 44 2.14 -11.78 0.59
CA LYS A 44 2.02 -12.73 1.71
C LYS A 44 3.37 -13.21 2.23
N LEU A 45 4.28 -13.55 1.31
CA LEU A 45 5.64 -13.98 1.65
C LEU A 45 6.41 -12.87 2.36
N ASP A 46 6.43 -11.66 1.80
CA ASP A 46 7.09 -10.50 2.42
C ASP A 46 6.55 -10.23 3.83
N LYS A 47 5.21 -10.26 4.01
CA LYS A 47 4.58 -10.03 5.32
C LYS A 47 4.93 -11.10 6.34
N LEU A 48 4.92 -12.37 5.96
CA LEU A 48 5.34 -13.47 6.84
C LEU A 48 6.81 -13.33 7.24
N MET A 49 7.68 -12.93 6.31
CA MET A 49 9.10 -12.68 6.61
C MET A 49 9.26 -11.49 7.58
N TYR A 50 8.54 -10.39 7.33
CA TYR A 50 8.56 -9.20 8.20
C TYR A 50 8.03 -9.50 9.60
N ILE A 51 6.94 -10.26 9.73
CA ILE A 51 6.37 -10.66 11.03
C ILE A 51 7.39 -11.46 11.84
N ALA A 52 8.09 -12.42 11.22
CA ALA A 52 9.15 -13.17 11.89
C ALA A 52 10.31 -12.28 12.36
N MET A 53 10.68 -11.26 11.57
CA MET A 53 11.66 -10.26 11.98
C MET A 53 11.16 -9.42 13.18
N ALA A 54 9.92 -8.92 13.13
CA ALA A 54 9.34 -8.04 14.13
C ALA A 54 9.13 -8.74 15.49
N GLU A 55 8.59 -9.98 15.49
CA GLU A 55 8.39 -10.79 16.70
C GLU A 55 9.70 -11.12 17.44
N ARG A 56 10.82 -11.09 16.70
CA ARG A 56 12.15 -11.30 17.24
C ARG A 56 12.89 -10.02 17.58
N GLY A 57 12.30 -8.86 17.29
CA GLY A 57 12.90 -7.56 17.50
C GLY A 57 14.19 -7.38 16.71
N LEU A 58 14.26 -7.93 15.49
CA LEU A 58 15.47 -7.93 14.64
C LEU A 58 15.63 -6.64 13.83
N HIS A 59 15.03 -5.54 14.27
CA HIS A 59 14.98 -4.27 13.53
C HIS A 59 16.37 -3.66 13.29
N GLU A 60 17.33 -3.93 14.16
CA GLU A 60 18.71 -3.44 14.04
C GLU A 60 19.60 -4.38 13.23
N GLU A 61 19.24 -5.67 13.18
CA GLU A 61 20.00 -6.73 12.52
C GLU A 61 19.58 -6.97 11.07
N MET A 62 18.35 -6.59 10.70
CA MET A 62 17.80 -6.80 9.37
C MET A 62 17.34 -5.49 8.75
N GLN A 63 17.77 -5.27 7.52
CA GLN A 63 17.35 -4.15 6.71
C GLN A 63 15.85 -4.22 6.43
N HIS A 64 15.15 -3.12 6.68
CA HIS A 64 13.73 -2.99 6.35
C HIS A 64 13.30 -1.52 6.22
N SER A 65 12.19 -1.30 5.54
CA SER A 65 11.46 -0.03 5.56
C SER A 65 10.00 -0.24 5.20
N TRP A 66 9.14 0.76 5.42
CA TRP A 66 7.73 0.67 5.06
C TRP A 66 7.48 1.22 3.65
N HIS A 67 6.94 0.36 2.78
CA HIS A 67 6.65 0.65 1.37
C HIS A 67 5.15 0.45 1.04
N ARG A 68 4.81 0.40 -0.24
CA ARG A 68 3.44 0.29 -0.77
C ARG A 68 2.51 -0.66 -0.01
N TYR A 69 3.03 -1.81 0.40
CA TYR A 69 2.25 -2.83 1.08
C TYR A 69 2.61 -2.97 2.56
N GLY A 70 3.39 -2.08 3.15
CA GLY A 70 3.78 -2.11 4.56
C GLY A 70 5.28 -2.36 4.75
N GLY A 71 5.66 -2.82 5.94
CA GLY A 71 7.03 -3.24 6.25
C GLY A 71 7.54 -4.26 5.25
N ASP A 72 8.68 -3.98 4.64
CA ASP A 72 9.28 -4.69 3.51
C ASP A 72 10.78 -4.88 3.79
N LEU A 73 11.26 -6.11 3.60
CA LEU A 73 12.66 -6.49 3.80
C LEU A 73 13.53 -6.34 2.52
N GLY A 74 12.96 -5.79 1.45
CA GLY A 74 13.61 -5.53 0.17
C GLY A 74 14.19 -6.80 -0.44
N THR A 75 15.50 -6.80 -0.70
CA THR A 75 16.19 -7.93 -1.34
C THR A 75 16.36 -9.14 -0.42
N LEU A 76 16.02 -9.04 0.86
CA LEU A 76 16.03 -10.17 1.79
C LEU A 76 14.80 -11.07 1.60
N VAL A 77 13.73 -10.56 0.99
CA VAL A 77 12.58 -11.38 0.63
C VAL A 77 12.99 -12.28 -0.55
N PRO A 78 12.93 -13.61 -0.39
CA PRO A 78 13.26 -14.50 -1.49
C PRO A 78 12.20 -14.41 -2.62
N SER A 79 12.59 -14.79 -3.84
CA SER A 79 11.63 -14.90 -4.93
C SER A 79 10.56 -15.94 -4.60
N THR A 80 9.30 -15.68 -4.97
CA THR A 80 8.14 -16.55 -4.72
C THR A 80 8.36 -18.00 -5.19
N HIS A 81 9.03 -18.21 -6.31
CA HIS A 81 9.35 -19.53 -6.86
C HIS A 81 10.38 -20.33 -6.04
N THR A 82 11.06 -19.68 -5.09
CA THR A 82 12.13 -20.32 -4.30
C THR A 82 11.66 -20.81 -2.95
N VAL A 83 10.42 -20.49 -2.57
CA VAL A 83 9.79 -20.89 -1.31
C VAL A 83 8.77 -21.98 -1.58
N GLU A 84 9.29 -23.20 -1.75
CA GLU A 84 8.51 -24.42 -1.85
C GLU A 84 8.56 -25.21 -0.53
N PRO A 85 7.50 -25.96 -0.19
CA PRO A 85 7.47 -26.85 0.96
C PRO A 85 8.64 -27.83 0.91
N ALA A 86 9.37 -27.95 2.02
CA ALA A 86 10.48 -28.88 2.12
C ALA A 86 10.72 -29.30 3.58
N PRO A 87 10.93 -30.59 3.87
CA PRO A 87 11.31 -31.05 5.21
C PRO A 87 12.60 -30.38 5.67
N LEU A 88 12.66 -29.98 6.94
CA LEU A 88 13.82 -29.30 7.52
C LEU A 88 15.12 -30.08 7.33
N ASP A 89 15.10 -31.41 7.48
CA ASP A 89 16.26 -32.29 7.30
C ASP A 89 16.86 -32.27 5.88
N ASN A 90 16.10 -31.80 4.88
CA ASN A 90 16.54 -31.68 3.49
C ASN A 90 17.13 -30.31 3.16
N LEU A 91 17.00 -29.33 4.06
CA LEU A 91 17.53 -27.99 3.86
C LEU A 91 19.01 -27.95 4.27
N PRO A 92 19.86 -27.19 3.56
CA PRO A 92 21.25 -27.03 3.96
C PRO A 92 21.30 -26.36 5.34
N ALA A 93 22.28 -26.67 6.19
CA ALA A 93 22.41 -25.99 7.48
C ALA A 93 22.79 -24.51 7.29
N THR A 94 22.18 -23.60 8.05
CA THR A 94 22.59 -22.19 8.10
C THR A 94 23.78 -22.01 9.04
N GLU A 95 24.89 -21.45 8.53
CA GLU A 95 26.07 -21.17 9.35
C GLU A 95 25.86 -19.91 10.20
N ARG A 96 25.82 -20.07 11.52
CA ARG A 96 25.73 -18.94 12.46
C ARG A 96 27.04 -18.13 12.45
N PRO A 97 26.97 -16.79 12.32
CA PRO A 97 28.14 -15.93 12.45
C PRO A 97 28.76 -16.07 13.85
N VAL A 98 30.09 -16.10 13.93
CA VAL A 98 30.82 -16.21 15.20
C VAL A 98 31.38 -14.84 15.56
N SER A 99 30.82 -14.16 16.56
CA SER A 99 31.39 -12.92 17.06
C SER A 99 32.39 -13.19 18.22
N PRO A 100 33.57 -12.53 18.25
CA PRO A 100 34.53 -12.67 19.36
C PRO A 100 33.97 -12.21 20.71
N SER A 101 32.88 -11.43 20.72
CA SER A 101 32.21 -10.87 21.90
C SER A 101 30.97 -11.66 22.35
N ASP A 102 30.60 -12.76 21.70
CA ASP A 102 29.36 -13.54 21.94
C ASP A 102 29.37 -14.39 23.23
N GLN A 103 29.88 -13.83 24.33
CA GLN A 103 29.62 -14.39 25.66
C GLN A 103 28.27 -13.93 26.24
N GLN A 104 27.56 -13.00 25.59
CA GLN A 104 26.21 -12.59 25.98
C GLN A 104 25.14 -13.36 25.17
N SER A 105 24.42 -14.21 25.91
CA SER A 105 23.26 -15.07 25.58
C SER A 105 23.27 -15.79 24.23
N LYS A 106 23.83 -17.02 24.23
CA LYS A 106 23.54 -18.03 23.20
C LYS A 106 22.06 -18.41 23.10
N ASP A 107 21.27 -18.10 24.12
CA ASP A 107 19.91 -18.61 24.34
C ASP A 107 18.80 -17.83 23.62
N ASN A 108 19.12 -16.74 22.90
CA ASN A 108 18.08 -15.86 22.33
C ASN A 108 18.11 -15.74 20.79
N ILE A 109 18.96 -16.52 20.11
CA ILE A 109 19.06 -16.53 18.66
C ILE A 109 18.26 -17.72 18.13
N TRP A 110 17.24 -17.45 17.33
CA TRP A 110 16.41 -18.46 16.70
C TRP A 110 17.11 -19.11 15.52
N ASP A 111 17.03 -20.44 15.46
CA ASP A 111 17.45 -21.22 14.31
C ASP A 111 16.27 -21.61 13.42
N GLU A 112 16.55 -22.41 12.38
CA GLU A 112 15.54 -22.85 11.40
C GLU A 112 14.38 -23.64 12.05
N GLN A 113 14.65 -24.39 13.12
CA GLN A 113 13.63 -25.17 13.83
C GLN A 113 12.76 -24.26 14.70
N ASP A 114 13.33 -23.22 15.32
CA ASP A 114 12.56 -22.22 16.07
C ASP A 114 11.59 -21.48 15.14
N TYR A 115 12.05 -21.02 13.97
CA TYR A 115 11.19 -20.36 12.98
C TYR A 115 10.12 -21.30 12.40
N ARG A 116 10.44 -22.58 12.21
CA ARG A 116 9.45 -23.59 11.79
C ARG A 116 8.29 -23.69 12.79
N GLU A 117 8.59 -23.79 14.08
CA GLU A 117 7.54 -23.87 15.11
C GLU A 117 6.76 -22.54 15.21
N PHE A 118 7.44 -21.41 15.09
CA PHE A 118 6.79 -20.10 15.01
C PHE A 118 5.78 -20.02 13.86
N PHE A 119 6.16 -20.38 12.64
CA PHE A 119 5.28 -20.29 11.48
C PHE A 119 4.10 -21.29 11.51
N LYS A 120 4.18 -22.35 12.30
CA LYS A 120 3.04 -23.26 12.49
C LYS A 120 1.94 -22.63 13.34
N ASP A 121 2.32 -21.80 14.29
CA ASP A 121 1.41 -21.14 15.23
C ASP A 121 1.24 -19.63 14.92
N VAL A 122 1.69 -19.18 13.75
CA VAL A 122 1.63 -17.76 13.36
C VAL A 122 0.18 -17.31 13.19
N SER A 123 -0.11 -16.12 13.69
CA SER A 123 -1.42 -15.47 13.56
C SER A 123 -1.26 -13.98 13.30
N ILE A 124 -2.21 -13.40 12.57
CA ILE A 124 -2.29 -11.95 12.32
C ILE A 124 -3.72 -11.52 12.63
N GLY A 125 -3.94 -10.93 13.80
CA GLY A 125 -5.24 -10.47 14.27
C GLY A 125 -6.29 -11.59 14.22
N ALA A 126 -7.28 -11.48 13.34
CA ALA A 126 -8.31 -12.51 13.14
C ALA A 126 -7.85 -13.73 12.32
N LEU A 127 -6.70 -13.68 11.65
CA LEU A 127 -6.13 -14.78 10.86
C LEU A 127 -5.31 -15.69 11.79
N ASP A 128 -5.90 -16.79 12.24
CA ASP A 128 -5.39 -17.63 13.34
C ASP A 128 -4.44 -18.77 12.91
N SER A 129 -4.02 -18.81 11.65
CA SER A 129 -3.14 -19.85 11.11
C SER A 129 -2.43 -19.41 9.84
N LEU A 130 -1.32 -20.09 9.52
CA LEU A 130 -0.62 -19.94 8.24
C LEU A 130 -1.55 -20.19 7.04
N GLU A 131 -2.41 -21.21 7.11
CA GLU A 131 -3.39 -21.50 6.06
C GLU A 131 -4.40 -20.35 5.88
N ALA A 132 -4.91 -19.77 6.97
CA ALA A 132 -5.81 -18.61 6.91
C ALA A 132 -5.12 -17.41 6.25
N ILE A 133 -3.85 -17.13 6.60
CA ILE A 133 -3.06 -16.04 6.02
C ILE A 133 -2.83 -16.25 4.51
N LEU A 134 -2.58 -17.49 4.08
CA LEU A 134 -2.34 -17.78 2.66
C LEU A 134 -3.63 -17.76 1.81
N ASN A 135 -4.77 -18.10 2.40
CA ASN A 135 -6.05 -18.16 1.69
C ASN A 135 -6.87 -16.87 1.75
N THR A 136 -6.53 -15.92 2.64
CA THR A 136 -7.23 -14.64 2.70
C THR A 136 -6.96 -13.76 1.48
N ASP A 137 -7.89 -12.85 1.20
CA ASP A 137 -7.70 -11.78 0.22
C ASP A 137 -6.71 -10.72 0.73
N LYS A 138 -6.14 -9.94 -0.20
CA LYS A 138 -5.14 -8.90 0.10
C LYS A 138 -5.66 -7.80 1.01
N THR A 139 -6.91 -7.36 0.85
CA THR A 139 -7.49 -6.27 1.65
C THR A 139 -7.56 -6.67 3.11
N THR A 140 -8.08 -7.87 3.39
CA THR A 140 -8.15 -8.42 4.74
C THR A 140 -6.75 -8.62 5.32
N LEU A 141 -5.82 -9.22 4.56
CA LEU A 141 -4.43 -9.43 5.00
C LEU A 141 -3.77 -8.13 5.44
N LEU A 142 -3.81 -7.11 4.60
CA LEU A 142 -3.13 -5.84 4.86
C LEU A 142 -3.75 -5.11 6.06
N ARG A 143 -5.08 -5.15 6.21
CA ARG A 143 -5.77 -4.55 7.35
C ARG A 143 -5.36 -5.18 8.68
N GLU A 144 -5.38 -6.51 8.76
CA GLU A 144 -4.96 -7.23 9.97
C GLU A 144 -3.47 -6.99 10.25
N PHE A 145 -2.63 -7.02 9.21
CA PHE A 145 -1.20 -6.74 9.33
C PHE A 145 -0.90 -5.34 9.86
N TYR A 146 -1.54 -4.29 9.32
CA TYR A 146 -1.32 -2.91 9.80
C TYR A 146 -1.88 -2.67 11.19
N THR A 147 -2.87 -3.45 11.61
CA THR A 147 -3.43 -3.33 12.97
C THR A 147 -2.49 -3.93 14.02
N GLU A 148 -1.80 -5.02 13.69
CA GLU A 148 -0.99 -5.78 14.66
C GLU A 148 0.52 -5.48 14.58
N TYR A 149 1.06 -5.25 13.39
CA TYR A 149 2.52 -5.24 13.13
C TYR A 149 3.06 -3.87 12.72
N SER A 150 2.44 -2.79 13.16
CA SER A 150 2.74 -1.41 12.75
C SER A 150 3.46 -0.56 13.81
N GLY A 151 4.04 -1.17 14.83
CA GLY A 151 4.68 -0.45 15.94
C GLY A 151 5.74 0.57 15.51
N ASP A 152 6.46 0.32 14.42
CA ASP A 152 7.49 1.22 13.89
C ASP A 152 6.92 2.45 13.16
N ILE A 153 5.63 2.43 12.84
CA ILE A 153 4.96 3.44 12.02
C ILE A 153 3.64 3.91 12.62
N GLU A 154 3.49 3.88 13.94
CA GLU A 154 2.21 4.19 14.62
C GLU A 154 1.53 5.46 14.07
N ASN A 155 2.31 6.51 13.77
CA ASN A 155 1.79 7.76 13.20
C ASN A 155 1.20 7.60 11.79
N TRP A 156 1.63 6.62 11.00
CA TRP A 156 1.26 6.42 9.60
C TRP A 156 0.17 5.36 9.38
N VAL A 157 -0.22 4.63 10.43
CA VAL A 157 -1.13 3.48 10.34
C VAL A 157 -2.45 3.86 9.70
N ASP A 158 -3.01 5.01 10.10
CA ASP A 158 -4.29 5.48 9.57
C ASP A 158 -4.22 5.71 8.05
N LEU A 159 -3.13 6.28 7.53
CA LEU A 159 -2.92 6.40 6.08
C LEU A 159 -2.90 5.04 5.37
N TYR A 160 -2.23 4.04 5.94
CA TYR A 160 -2.21 2.70 5.35
C TYR A 160 -3.59 2.04 5.34
N LEU A 161 -4.35 2.17 6.43
CA LEU A 161 -5.71 1.62 6.53
C LEU A 161 -6.69 2.32 5.58
N ILE A 162 -6.63 3.66 5.49
CA ILE A 162 -7.44 4.43 4.55
C ILE A 162 -7.06 4.06 3.11
N ASN A 163 -5.76 3.93 2.82
CA ASN A 163 -5.30 3.47 1.50
C ASN A 163 -5.84 2.08 1.15
N VAL A 164 -5.88 1.13 2.09
CA VAL A 164 -6.47 -0.20 1.85
C VAL A 164 -7.93 -0.07 1.42
N ARG A 165 -8.69 0.84 2.05
CA ARG A 165 -10.08 1.10 1.66
C ARG A 165 -10.18 1.72 0.26
N VAL A 166 -9.32 2.68 -0.08
CA VAL A 166 -9.30 3.26 -1.44
C VAL A 166 -8.97 2.19 -2.49
N GLN A 167 -7.96 1.34 -2.25
CA GLN A 167 -7.61 0.25 -3.17
C GLN A 167 -8.76 -0.73 -3.34
N GLU A 168 -9.45 -1.08 -2.25
CA GLU A 168 -10.61 -1.97 -2.28
C GLU A 168 -11.72 -1.40 -3.17
N VAL A 169 -12.08 -0.11 -3.00
CA VAL A 169 -13.12 0.53 -3.81
C VAL A 169 -12.71 0.61 -5.29
N LEU A 170 -11.49 1.09 -5.57
CA LEU A 170 -11.00 1.19 -6.95
C LEU A 170 -10.95 -0.18 -7.65
N HIS A 171 -10.60 -1.23 -6.92
CA HIS A 171 -10.56 -2.58 -7.45
C HIS A 171 -11.96 -3.16 -7.66
N LEU A 172 -12.85 -3.00 -6.69
CA LEU A 172 -14.21 -3.55 -6.71
C LEU A 172 -15.05 -2.93 -7.84
N TYR A 173 -14.87 -1.64 -8.12
CA TYR A 173 -15.69 -0.90 -9.07
C TYR A 173 -14.98 -0.57 -10.38
N LYS A 174 -13.97 -1.35 -10.77
CA LYS A 174 -13.27 -1.11 -12.04
C LYS A 174 -13.96 -1.66 -13.27
N ASP A 175 -14.94 -2.55 -13.13
CA ASP A 175 -15.64 -3.17 -14.25
C ASP A 175 -17.11 -2.77 -14.33
N SER A 176 -17.64 -2.84 -15.55
CA SER A 176 -19.02 -2.43 -15.85
C SER A 176 -20.10 -3.24 -15.13
N GLU A 177 -19.82 -4.46 -14.68
CA GLU A 177 -20.80 -5.29 -13.96
C GLU A 177 -20.95 -4.80 -12.52
N SER A 178 -19.82 -4.61 -11.84
CA SER A 178 -19.74 -4.19 -10.46
C SER A 178 -20.23 -2.74 -10.27
N LEU A 179 -20.00 -1.88 -11.26
CA LEU A 179 -20.50 -0.50 -11.27
C LEU A 179 -22.02 -0.38 -11.24
N ASN A 180 -22.78 -1.39 -11.69
CA ASN A 180 -24.25 -1.35 -11.57
C ASN A 180 -24.72 -1.35 -10.11
N ASN A 181 -23.85 -1.72 -9.17
CA ASN A 181 -24.12 -1.70 -7.74
C ASN A 181 -23.50 -0.48 -7.05
N PHE A 182 -22.77 0.39 -7.77
CA PHE A 182 -22.19 1.61 -7.20
C PHE A 182 -23.25 2.72 -7.16
N ASP A 183 -23.96 2.78 -6.05
CA ASP A 183 -25.05 3.73 -5.85
C ASP A 183 -24.62 4.97 -5.06
N GLN A 184 -25.59 5.79 -4.71
CA GLN A 184 -25.42 7.03 -3.97
C GLN A 184 -24.86 6.84 -2.56
N GLU A 185 -25.25 5.75 -1.88
CA GLU A 185 -24.76 5.43 -0.54
C GLU A 185 -23.30 4.97 -0.61
N SER A 186 -22.98 4.14 -1.61
CA SER A 186 -21.62 3.69 -1.91
C SER A 186 -20.68 4.86 -2.23
N TYR A 187 -21.18 5.86 -2.98
CA TYR A 187 -20.44 7.09 -3.25
C TYR A 187 -20.17 7.90 -1.98
N LEU A 188 -21.16 8.09 -1.10
CA LEU A 188 -20.96 8.85 0.13
C LEU A 188 -19.91 8.20 1.05
N ASP A 189 -19.98 6.89 1.25
CA ASP A 189 -18.98 6.15 2.03
C ASP A 189 -17.58 6.29 1.44
N PHE A 190 -17.48 6.28 0.10
CA PHE A 190 -16.20 6.47 -0.57
C PHE A 190 -15.68 7.90 -0.41
N VAL A 191 -16.53 8.93 -0.50
CA VAL A 191 -16.09 10.31 -0.31
C VAL A 191 -15.63 10.56 1.12
N ASP A 192 -16.31 10.00 2.12
CA ASP A 192 -15.85 10.09 3.51
C ASP A 192 -14.44 9.46 3.66
N THR A 193 -14.16 8.38 2.92
CA THR A 193 -12.81 7.78 2.84
C THR A 193 -11.80 8.74 2.19
N LEU A 194 -12.15 9.41 1.09
CA LEU A 194 -11.26 10.35 0.40
C LEU A 194 -10.96 11.59 1.25
N GLU A 195 -11.97 12.13 1.94
CA GLU A 195 -11.80 13.26 2.87
C GLU A 195 -10.95 12.87 4.08
N ALA A 196 -11.15 11.68 4.64
CA ALA A 196 -10.29 11.15 5.69
C ALA A 196 -8.84 10.99 5.22
N PHE A 197 -8.64 10.54 3.96
CA PHE A 197 -7.32 10.45 3.36
C PHE A 197 -6.65 11.82 3.32
N GLU A 198 -7.33 12.81 2.74
CA GLU A 198 -6.78 14.16 2.58
C GLU A 198 -6.44 14.79 3.94
N ALA A 199 -7.35 14.68 4.91
CA ALA A 199 -7.14 15.20 6.26
C ALA A 199 -5.93 14.55 6.94
N GLU A 200 -5.80 13.24 6.85
CA GLU A 200 -4.69 12.49 7.42
C GLU A 200 -3.38 12.85 6.73
N MET A 201 -3.37 12.92 5.38
CA MET A 201 -2.21 13.32 4.59
C MET A 201 -1.66 14.69 5.01
N TYR A 202 -2.52 15.69 5.19
CA TYR A 202 -2.09 17.04 5.61
C TYR A 202 -1.67 17.11 7.09
N SER A 203 -1.92 16.07 7.89
CA SER A 203 -1.43 15.99 9.27
C SER A 203 0.08 15.65 9.34
N HIS A 204 0.62 15.02 8.30
CA HIS A 204 2.02 14.59 8.20
C HIS A 204 2.91 15.68 7.62
N GLN A 205 3.77 16.28 8.44
CA GLN A 205 4.65 17.39 8.03
C GLN A 205 5.70 16.96 7.00
N GLU A 206 6.07 15.68 7.00
CA GLU A 206 7.03 15.05 6.09
C GLU A 206 6.52 15.04 4.65
N LEU A 207 5.19 15.05 4.45
CA LEU A 207 4.56 15.15 3.12
C LEU A 207 4.57 16.59 2.57
N SER A 208 4.94 17.58 3.38
CA SER A 208 5.03 18.98 2.95
C SER A 208 6.34 19.27 2.20
N PRO A 209 6.39 20.32 1.35
CA PRO A 209 7.61 20.72 0.64
C PRO A 209 8.78 21.04 1.59
N THR A 210 8.49 21.49 2.82
CA THR A 210 9.50 21.76 3.84
C THR A 210 10.03 20.49 4.51
N GLY A 211 9.21 19.44 4.59
CA GLY A 211 9.59 18.14 5.16
C GLY A 211 10.69 17.44 4.37
N LEU A 212 10.76 17.68 3.06
CA LEU A 212 11.74 17.04 2.17
C LEU A 212 13.08 17.78 2.07
N SER A 213 13.21 18.93 2.74
CA SER A 213 14.42 19.76 2.67
C SER A 213 15.67 19.08 3.24
N GLU A 214 15.50 18.12 4.14
CA GLU A 214 16.62 17.36 4.72
C GLU A 214 17.24 16.36 3.75
N TYR A 215 16.53 15.99 2.68
CA TYR A 215 17.00 15.05 1.66
C TYR A 215 17.64 15.74 0.44
N ASP A 216 17.91 17.06 0.52
CA ASP A 216 18.43 17.89 -0.57
C ASP A 216 17.58 17.85 -1.86
N LEU A 217 16.28 17.53 -1.70
CA LEU A 217 15.31 17.50 -2.78
C LEU A 217 14.82 18.91 -3.10
N SER A 218 15.18 19.42 -4.28
CA SER A 218 14.73 20.73 -4.76
C SER A 218 13.46 20.59 -5.60
N LEU A 219 12.33 20.31 -4.94
CA LEU A 219 11.03 20.31 -5.60
C LEU A 219 10.55 21.74 -5.88
N SER A 220 9.92 21.95 -7.03
CA SER A 220 9.16 23.16 -7.28
C SER A 220 7.85 23.16 -6.47
N LYS A 221 7.21 24.33 -6.37
CA LYS A 221 5.94 24.45 -5.63
C LYS A 221 4.84 23.53 -6.20
N ASP A 222 4.83 23.35 -7.52
CA ASP A 222 3.83 22.54 -8.24
C ASP A 222 4.14 21.04 -8.18
N GLU A 223 5.22 20.65 -7.49
CA GLU A 223 5.66 19.27 -7.27
C GLU A 223 5.48 18.83 -5.82
N ASN A 224 4.68 19.57 -5.03
CA ASN A 224 4.34 19.20 -3.66
C ASN A 224 3.58 17.85 -3.64
N PRO A 225 4.11 16.81 -2.97
CA PRO A 225 3.49 15.48 -2.92
C PRO A 225 2.04 15.48 -2.43
N ALA A 226 1.74 16.25 -1.39
CA ALA A 226 0.41 16.33 -0.83
C ALA A 226 -0.58 16.97 -1.83
N ASP A 227 -0.18 18.04 -2.49
CA ASP A 227 -1.02 18.73 -3.48
C ASP A 227 -1.24 17.84 -4.72
N LEU A 228 -0.18 17.18 -5.21
CA LEU A 228 -0.29 16.23 -6.34
C LEU A 228 -1.26 15.09 -6.04
N LEU A 229 -1.22 14.55 -4.82
CA LEU A 229 -2.16 13.50 -4.41
C LEU A 229 -3.57 14.05 -4.25
N SER A 230 -3.73 15.23 -3.65
CA SER A 230 -5.01 15.91 -3.51
C SER A 230 -5.70 16.09 -4.86
N ASP A 231 -4.98 16.61 -5.86
CA ASP A 231 -5.48 16.77 -7.24
C ASP A 231 -5.99 15.43 -7.81
N PHE A 232 -5.33 14.32 -7.48
CA PHE A 232 -5.75 12.99 -7.91
C PHE A 232 -6.96 12.45 -7.15
N LEU A 233 -7.05 12.70 -5.84
CA LEU A 233 -8.23 12.35 -5.05
C LEU A 233 -9.47 13.13 -5.52
N GLU A 234 -9.30 14.41 -5.86
CA GLU A 234 -10.36 15.23 -6.48
C GLU A 234 -10.85 14.66 -7.81
N LEU A 235 -9.92 14.21 -8.67
CA LEU A 235 -10.29 13.56 -9.93
C LEU A 235 -11.07 12.26 -9.71
N ILE A 236 -10.64 11.43 -8.75
CA ILE A 236 -11.35 10.21 -8.39
C ILE A 236 -12.75 10.55 -7.89
N ASP A 237 -12.89 11.53 -6.99
CA ASP A 237 -14.18 12.00 -6.51
C ASP A 237 -15.08 12.43 -7.68
N ASP A 238 -14.59 13.25 -8.63
CA ASP A 238 -15.33 13.67 -9.82
C ASP A 238 -15.84 12.49 -10.67
N ILE A 239 -14.99 11.48 -10.87
CA ILE A 239 -15.32 10.27 -11.64
C ILE A 239 -16.44 9.49 -10.95
N TYR A 240 -16.25 9.15 -9.68
CA TYR A 240 -17.20 8.32 -8.94
C TYR A 240 -18.49 9.07 -8.58
N PHE A 241 -18.42 10.39 -8.42
CA PHE A 241 -19.61 11.24 -8.36
C PHE A 241 -20.42 11.09 -9.64
N THR A 242 -19.79 11.26 -10.80
CA THR A 242 -20.49 11.18 -12.10
C THR A 242 -21.11 9.81 -12.32
N ILE A 243 -20.41 8.73 -11.94
CA ILE A 243 -20.92 7.35 -11.96
C ILE A 243 -22.16 7.22 -11.07
N SER A 244 -22.11 7.72 -9.83
CA SER A 244 -23.24 7.61 -8.88
C SER A 244 -24.53 8.32 -9.33
N GLN A 245 -24.41 9.28 -10.26
CA GLN A 245 -25.53 10.09 -10.73
C GLN A 245 -26.17 9.58 -12.02
N ARG A 246 -25.58 8.58 -12.68
CA ARG A 246 -26.00 8.14 -14.02
C ARG A 246 -26.10 6.63 -14.10
N ASP A 247 -27.09 6.15 -14.84
CA ASP A 247 -27.18 4.74 -15.18
C ASP A 247 -26.05 4.35 -16.14
N MET A 248 -25.57 3.12 -16.04
CA MET A 248 -24.45 2.62 -16.85
C MET A 248 -24.69 2.68 -18.37
N ASP A 249 -25.94 2.61 -18.81
CA ASP A 249 -26.32 2.70 -20.23
C ASP A 249 -26.22 4.13 -20.81
N GLN A 250 -26.04 5.12 -19.94
CA GLN A 250 -25.88 6.53 -20.33
C GLN A 250 -24.43 6.86 -20.72
N PHE A 251 -23.46 6.01 -20.38
CA PHE A 251 -22.06 6.20 -20.71
C PHE A 251 -21.71 5.74 -22.13
N ARG A 252 -20.69 6.36 -22.71
CA ARG A 252 -20.21 6.01 -24.04
C ARG A 252 -19.24 4.83 -23.96
N GLY A 253 -19.76 3.62 -24.09
CA GLY A 253 -18.95 2.40 -24.18
C GLY A 253 -18.63 1.80 -22.80
N ASP A 254 -17.66 0.89 -22.79
CA ASP A 254 -17.21 0.20 -21.58
C ASP A 254 -16.23 1.08 -20.80
N LEU A 255 -16.52 1.32 -19.51
CA LEU A 255 -15.72 2.15 -18.63
C LEU A 255 -14.46 1.45 -18.11
N SER A 256 -14.37 0.13 -18.28
CA SER A 256 -13.35 -0.70 -17.62
C SER A 256 -11.92 -0.27 -17.95
N TYR A 257 -11.67 0.20 -19.18
CA TYR A 257 -10.36 0.70 -19.57
C TYR A 257 -9.95 1.94 -18.76
N GLN A 258 -10.83 2.94 -18.68
CA GLN A 258 -10.55 4.19 -17.99
C GLN A 258 -10.37 3.97 -16.49
N LEU A 259 -11.22 3.15 -15.88
CA LEU A 259 -11.15 2.86 -14.45
C LEU A 259 -9.93 2.00 -14.10
N SER A 260 -9.53 1.07 -14.97
CA SER A 260 -8.26 0.36 -14.81
C SER A 260 -7.06 1.31 -14.86
N MET A 261 -7.07 2.33 -15.74
CA MET A 261 -6.00 3.35 -15.74
C MET A 261 -5.96 4.17 -14.45
N VAL A 262 -7.13 4.48 -13.87
CA VAL A 262 -7.23 5.18 -12.58
C VAL A 262 -6.70 4.31 -11.44
N GLU A 263 -7.11 3.04 -11.37
CA GLU A 263 -6.60 2.05 -10.40
C GLU A 263 -5.07 1.90 -10.51
N GLU A 264 -4.56 1.69 -11.73
CA GLU A 264 -3.12 1.56 -12.01
C GLU A 264 -2.36 2.82 -11.60
N PHE A 265 -2.86 4.01 -11.92
CA PHE A 265 -2.18 5.25 -11.58
C PHE A 265 -2.18 5.52 -10.08
N TYR A 266 -3.29 5.25 -9.39
CA TYR A 266 -3.35 5.34 -7.94
C TYR A 266 -2.26 4.45 -7.33
N HIS A 267 -2.24 3.19 -7.75
CA HIS A 267 -1.37 2.17 -7.21
C HIS A 267 0.12 2.41 -7.52
N ASP A 268 0.46 2.71 -8.78
CA ASP A 268 1.85 2.80 -9.24
C ASP A 268 2.48 4.18 -9.03
N ARG A 269 1.64 5.20 -8.81
CA ARG A 269 2.08 6.59 -8.72
C ARG A 269 1.59 7.26 -7.45
N ALA A 270 0.28 7.45 -7.29
CA ALA A 270 -0.27 8.31 -6.25
C ALA A 270 0.10 7.81 -4.84
N TRP A 271 -0.24 6.55 -4.56
CA TRP A 271 0.13 5.90 -3.30
C TRP A 271 1.64 5.67 -3.17
N ASN A 272 2.31 5.41 -4.29
CA ASN A 272 3.75 5.17 -4.30
C ASN A 272 4.57 6.41 -3.90
N ILE A 273 4.09 7.62 -4.19
CA ILE A 273 4.70 8.86 -3.71
C ILE A 273 4.68 8.92 -2.18
N VAL A 274 3.51 8.68 -1.57
CA VAL A 274 3.34 8.69 -0.11
C VAL A 274 4.24 7.65 0.53
N THR A 275 4.19 6.41 0.06
CA THR A 275 4.98 5.31 0.65
C THR A 275 6.49 5.47 0.47
N LYS A 276 6.96 6.22 -0.53
CA LYS A 276 8.38 6.59 -0.60
C LYS A 276 8.78 7.56 0.49
N ILE A 277 7.91 8.51 0.85
CA ILE A 277 8.17 9.43 1.97
C ILE A 277 8.16 8.66 3.29
N ILE A 278 7.19 7.78 3.49
CA ILE A 278 7.15 6.88 4.65
C ILE A 278 8.42 6.03 4.72
N SER A 279 8.82 5.41 3.62
CA SER A 279 10.04 4.59 3.55
C SER A 279 11.29 5.39 3.96
N MET A 280 11.47 6.60 3.44
CA MET A 280 12.61 7.47 3.80
C MET A 280 12.67 7.75 5.32
N ASN A 281 11.52 7.75 6.00
CA ASN A 281 11.39 8.01 7.44
C ASN A 281 11.42 6.77 8.33
N THR A 282 11.31 5.57 7.75
CA THR A 282 11.08 4.31 8.49
C THR A 282 12.12 3.24 8.18
N MET A 283 13.22 3.65 7.59
CA MET A 283 14.26 2.74 7.13
C MET A 283 15.27 2.44 8.23
N HIS A 284 15.56 1.16 8.39
CA HIS A 284 16.41 0.64 9.45
C HIS A 284 17.34 -0.45 8.93
N GLY A 285 18.32 -0.81 9.76
CA GLY A 285 19.21 -1.93 9.55
C GLY A 285 20.46 -1.64 8.71
N PRO A 286 21.17 -2.70 8.27
CA PRO A 286 22.38 -2.57 7.47
C PRO A 286 22.09 -1.86 6.13
N ASN A 287 23.03 -1.04 5.66
CA ASN A 287 22.94 -0.34 4.36
C ASN A 287 21.84 0.73 4.21
N GLN A 288 21.25 1.22 5.30
CA GLN A 288 20.24 2.31 5.30
C GLN A 288 20.60 3.49 4.39
N GLU A 289 21.86 3.94 4.38
CA GLU A 289 22.31 5.07 3.53
C GLU A 289 22.13 4.78 2.02
N ALA A 290 22.49 3.58 1.55
CA ALA A 290 22.38 3.23 0.14
C ALA A 290 20.92 3.09 -0.31
N LEU A 291 20.05 2.61 0.58
CA LEU A 291 18.62 2.54 0.33
C LEU A 291 17.96 3.91 0.33
N LEU A 292 18.44 4.84 1.17
CA LEU A 292 18.01 6.22 1.18
C LEU A 292 18.31 6.89 -0.15
N GLU A 293 19.54 6.78 -0.64
CA GLU A 293 19.93 7.30 -1.95
C GLU A 293 19.06 6.71 -3.08
N GLY A 294 18.82 5.39 -3.04
CA GLY A 294 17.94 4.72 -4.00
C GLY A 294 16.49 5.22 -3.94
N SER A 295 15.95 5.41 -2.73
CA SER A 295 14.58 5.87 -2.50
C SER A 295 14.37 7.32 -2.94
N ILE A 296 15.36 8.19 -2.69
CA ILE A 296 15.37 9.59 -3.17
C ILE A 296 15.33 9.62 -4.70
N SER A 297 16.20 8.86 -5.37
CA SER A 297 16.25 8.83 -6.84
C SER A 297 14.95 8.28 -7.46
N ASP A 298 14.38 7.25 -6.85
CA ASP A 298 13.08 6.71 -7.25
C ASP A 298 11.97 7.75 -7.08
N PHE A 299 11.97 8.49 -5.98
CA PHE A 299 10.99 9.50 -5.64
C PHE A 299 10.99 10.68 -6.64
N GLU A 300 12.16 11.21 -6.99
CA GLU A 300 12.29 12.24 -8.03
C GLU A 300 11.70 11.76 -9.37
N ARG A 301 11.96 10.49 -9.72
CA ARG A 301 11.39 9.88 -10.93
C ARG A 301 9.89 9.67 -10.81
N LEU A 302 9.31 9.49 -9.61
CA LEU A 302 7.87 9.38 -9.39
C LEU A 302 7.16 10.73 -9.60
N ILE A 303 7.73 11.80 -9.07
CA ILE A 303 7.22 13.16 -9.26
C ILE A 303 7.35 13.57 -10.73
N SER A 304 8.51 13.30 -11.34
CA SER A 304 8.75 13.63 -12.75
C SER A 304 7.73 12.95 -13.66
N GLY A 305 6.89 13.75 -14.33
CA GLY A 305 5.85 13.25 -15.24
C GLY A 305 4.55 12.80 -14.55
N TYR A 306 4.36 13.09 -13.26
CA TYR A 306 3.07 12.90 -12.59
C TYR A 306 1.96 13.68 -13.31
N SER A 307 2.11 15.00 -13.44
CA SER A 307 1.10 15.88 -14.05
C SER A 307 0.78 15.51 -15.50
N ILE A 308 1.79 15.11 -16.29
CA ILE A 308 1.58 14.68 -17.69
C ILE A 308 0.69 13.43 -17.77
N ARG A 309 0.88 12.49 -16.84
CA ARG A 309 0.05 11.27 -16.79
C ARG A 309 -1.33 11.57 -16.24
N MET A 310 -1.41 12.45 -15.24
CA MET A 310 -2.66 12.95 -14.68
C MET A 310 -3.54 13.60 -15.76
N GLU A 311 -2.99 14.54 -16.53
CA GLU A 311 -3.65 15.18 -17.67
C GLU A 311 -4.14 14.17 -18.71
N ARG A 312 -3.38 13.07 -18.92
CA ARG A 312 -3.81 12.00 -19.82
C ARG A 312 -5.03 11.26 -19.27
N ILE A 313 -5.04 10.88 -18.00
CA ILE A 313 -6.19 10.20 -17.38
C ILE A 313 -7.42 11.10 -17.44
N GLU A 314 -7.26 12.36 -17.09
CA GLU A 314 -8.31 13.35 -17.14
C GLU A 314 -8.89 13.49 -18.56
N SER A 315 -8.03 13.63 -19.57
CA SER A 315 -8.43 13.72 -20.98
C SER A 315 -9.22 12.48 -21.45
N GLU A 316 -8.75 11.28 -21.11
CA GLU A 316 -9.42 10.02 -21.46
C GLU A 316 -10.78 9.88 -20.75
N CYS A 317 -10.88 10.31 -19.49
CA CYS A 317 -12.15 10.33 -18.75
C CYS A 317 -13.13 11.38 -19.30
N ARG A 318 -12.66 12.59 -19.64
CA ARG A 318 -13.47 13.62 -20.30
C ARG A 318 -14.03 13.13 -21.64
N ALA A 319 -13.23 12.40 -22.41
CA ALA A 319 -13.62 11.91 -23.74
C ALA A 319 -14.86 10.99 -23.72
N ILE A 320 -15.10 10.30 -22.60
CA ILE A 320 -16.25 9.41 -22.38
C ILE A 320 -17.31 9.99 -21.43
N GLU A 321 -17.21 11.28 -21.12
CA GLU A 321 -18.16 12.01 -20.24
C GLU A 321 -18.20 11.50 -18.79
N LEU A 322 -17.09 10.93 -18.28
CA LEU A 322 -16.91 10.53 -16.88
C LEU A 322 -16.65 11.71 -15.93
N LEU A 323 -16.31 12.88 -16.47
CA LEU A 323 -16.11 14.09 -15.68
C LEU A 323 -17.27 15.06 -15.86
N PRO A 324 -17.59 15.87 -14.83
CA PRO A 324 -18.56 16.94 -14.94
C PRO A 324 -18.19 17.91 -16.09
N LYS A 325 -19.19 18.42 -16.81
CA LYS A 325 -18.94 19.41 -17.87
C LYS A 325 -18.57 20.73 -17.18
N GLU A 326 -17.52 21.41 -17.64
CA GLU A 326 -17.04 22.69 -17.06
C GLU A 326 -18.13 23.79 -16.99
N GLN A 327 -19.22 23.65 -17.74
CA GLN A 327 -20.38 24.54 -17.68
C GLN A 327 -21.29 24.32 -16.46
N ASP A 328 -21.19 23.19 -15.76
CA ASP A 328 -21.97 22.93 -14.55
C ASP A 328 -21.36 23.68 -13.34
N ASN A 329 -20.04 23.90 -13.29
CA ASN A 329 -19.38 24.63 -12.19
C ASN A 329 -19.51 26.17 -12.25
N HIS A 330 -19.68 26.75 -13.44
CA HIS A 330 -19.88 28.21 -13.56
C HIS A 330 -21.29 28.66 -13.18
N ASN A 331 -22.30 27.79 -13.27
CA ASN A 331 -23.67 28.12 -12.85
C ASN A 331 -23.86 28.08 -11.33
N LEU A 332 -22.98 27.42 -10.58
CA LEU A 332 -23.05 27.34 -9.11
C LEU A 332 -22.62 28.61 -8.39
N ARG A 333 -21.86 29.50 -9.06
CA ARG A 333 -21.45 30.79 -8.50
C ARG A 333 -22.38 31.96 -8.85
N GLU A 334 -23.24 31.82 -9.86
CA GLU A 334 -24.08 32.93 -10.35
C GLU A 334 -25.59 32.64 -10.37
N GLU A 335 -26.07 31.39 -10.28
CA GLU A 335 -27.52 31.10 -10.29
C GLU A 335 -28.15 31.03 -8.89
N SER A 336 -27.80 31.97 -8.03
CA SER A 336 -28.82 32.51 -7.11
C SER A 336 -29.61 33.55 -7.92
N VAL A 337 -30.83 33.16 -8.33
CA VAL A 337 -31.88 33.96 -9.00
C VAL A 337 -32.19 33.46 -10.44
N ASN A 338 -33.24 32.63 -10.50
CA ASN A 338 -34.13 32.34 -11.63
C ASN A 338 -33.53 31.61 -12.86
N SER A 339 -33.80 30.32 -12.99
CA SER A 339 -34.89 29.80 -13.85
C SER A 339 -34.92 28.27 -13.90
N LYS A 340 -36.12 27.71 -14.13
CA LYS A 340 -36.38 26.27 -14.23
C LYS A 340 -36.00 25.73 -15.62
N SER A 341 -35.59 24.46 -15.62
CA SER A 341 -35.52 23.48 -16.72
C SER A 341 -34.19 23.32 -17.46
N GLY A 342 -33.21 22.77 -16.74
CA GLY A 342 -32.30 21.74 -17.22
C GLY A 342 -32.17 20.69 -16.11
N HIS A 343 -31.97 19.41 -16.41
CA HIS A 343 -31.58 18.44 -15.38
C HIS A 343 -30.14 18.77 -14.96
N GLN A 344 -29.99 19.78 -14.11
CA GLN A 344 -28.77 20.07 -13.38
C GLN A 344 -28.61 18.95 -12.34
N LEU A 345 -27.43 18.33 -12.31
CA LEU A 345 -27.05 17.47 -11.21
C LEU A 345 -26.96 18.33 -9.94
N PRO A 346 -27.44 17.83 -8.78
CA PRO A 346 -27.31 18.54 -7.52
C PRO A 346 -25.83 18.78 -7.20
N THR A 347 -25.50 19.88 -6.51
CA THR A 347 -24.14 20.06 -5.99
C THR A 347 -23.83 19.01 -4.92
N ARG A 348 -22.54 18.71 -4.70
CA ARG A 348 -22.08 17.80 -3.64
C ARG A 348 -22.66 18.16 -2.28
N GLU A 349 -22.70 19.46 -1.96
CA GLU A 349 -23.19 19.94 -0.67
C GLU A 349 -24.73 19.89 -0.57
N GLU A 350 -25.45 20.19 -1.65
CA GLU A 350 -26.91 19.97 -1.71
C GLU A 350 -27.28 18.47 -1.64
N PHE A 351 -26.43 17.62 -2.21
CA PHE A 351 -26.60 16.17 -2.19
C PHE A 351 -26.42 15.59 -0.79
N ARG A 352 -25.34 15.97 -0.07
CA ARG A 352 -25.12 15.59 1.34
C ARG A 352 -26.29 16.04 2.23
N GLN A 353 -26.69 17.30 2.11
CA GLN A 353 -27.81 17.85 2.90
C GLN A 353 -29.15 17.16 2.61
N ALA A 354 -29.39 16.71 1.37
CA ALA A 354 -30.61 16.01 1.00
C ALA A 354 -30.71 14.58 1.58
N LEU A 355 -29.58 13.95 1.91
CA LEU A 355 -29.51 12.62 2.48
C LEU A 355 -29.50 12.64 4.02
N GLU A 356 -28.86 13.63 4.63
CA GLU A 356 -28.90 13.84 6.09
C GLU A 356 -30.29 14.30 6.61
N GLY A 357 -31.13 14.86 5.72
CA GLY A 357 -32.45 15.38 6.03
C GLY A 357 -33.62 14.39 5.93
N LYS A 358 -33.37 13.07 5.81
CA LYS A 358 -34.39 12.02 5.70
C LYS A 358 -34.58 11.17 6.96
#